data_AF-A0A937NIR7-F1
#
_entry.id   AF-A0A937NIR7-F1
#
_cell.length_a   1.000
_cell.length_b   1.000
_cell.length_c   1.000
_cell.angle_alpha   90.00
_cell.angle_beta   90.00
_cell.angle_gamma   90.00
#
_symmetry.space_group_name_H-M   'P 1'
#
loop_
_entity.id
_entity.type
_entity.pdbx_description
1 polymer ?
#
loop_
_entity_poly.entity_id
_entity_poly.type
_entity_poly.pdbx_seq_one_letter_code
_entity_poly.pdbx_strand_id
1 'polypeptide(L)'
;MIIKHKLAEALKQAVTQAQQEGVLVVTTLPEFIVERPQNPEHGDYASSLPLKLARTADIAPPAIAEKILEFLPPLPEVSRMVVVAPGFINFKLSSDWLTKQVDAVLDAGDFYGDIDMGGGRSVQIEFVSVNPTGPLHVGHGRGAVMGSTLANVLSAAGYAVEREYYINDAGSQLDAFNRSLY
;
A
#
# COMPACT_ATOMS: atom_id res chain seq x y z
N MET A 1 8.05 1.39 6.79
CA MET A 1 8.10 1.80 5.37
C MET A 1 8.12 0.55 4.51
N ILE A 2 7.19 0.40 3.56
CA ILE A 2 7.09 -0.80 2.70
C ILE A 2 8.32 -0.87 1.79
N ILE A 3 9.01 -2.02 1.74
CA ILE A 3 10.23 -2.27 0.94
C ILE A 3 10.12 -1.78 -0.51
N LYS A 4 8.95 -1.98 -1.13
CA LYS A 4 8.63 -1.50 -2.48
C LYS A 4 8.85 0.01 -2.65
N HIS A 5 8.45 0.82 -1.68
CA HIS A 5 8.68 2.27 -1.71
C HIS A 5 10.16 2.61 -1.57
N LYS A 6 10.87 1.91 -0.68
CA LYS A 6 12.31 2.12 -0.49
C LYS A 6 13.11 1.81 -1.77
N LEU A 7 12.79 0.72 -2.47
CA LEU A 7 13.38 0.37 -3.76
C LEU A 7 13.06 1.42 -4.84
N ALA A 8 11.82 1.92 -4.87
CA ALA A 8 11.43 2.97 -5.81
C ALA A 8 12.20 4.27 -5.55
N GLU A 9 12.32 4.70 -4.30
CA GLU A 9 13.10 5.91 -3.94
C GLU A 9 14.58 5.74 -4.24
N ALA A 10 15.18 4.58 -3.96
CA ALA A 10 16.56 4.29 -4.30
C ALA A 10 16.80 4.38 -5.82
N LEU A 11 15.89 3.85 -6.64
CA LEU A 11 15.96 3.98 -8.10
C LEU A 11 15.82 5.42 -8.57
N LYS A 12 14.94 6.22 -7.96
CA LYS A 12 14.82 7.66 -8.27
C LYS A 12 16.13 8.39 -7.98
N GLN A 13 16.70 8.17 -6.80
CA GLN A 13 17.96 8.77 -6.38
C GLN A 13 19.10 8.39 -7.33
N ALA A 14 19.19 7.11 -7.71
CA ALA A 14 20.20 6.63 -8.66
C ALA A 14 20.07 7.30 -10.03
N VAL A 15 18.86 7.45 -10.58
CA VAL A 15 18.65 8.17 -11.84
C VAL A 15 19.04 9.65 -11.71
N THR A 16 18.64 10.32 -10.62
CA THR A 16 19.00 11.72 -10.40
C THR A 16 20.51 11.91 -10.29
N GLN A 17 21.23 11.01 -9.61
CA GLN A 17 22.69 11.06 -9.53
C GLN A 17 23.34 10.84 -10.90
N ALA A 18 22.87 9.84 -11.66
CA ALA A 18 23.35 9.56 -13.00
C ALA A 18 23.12 10.74 -13.98
N GLN A 19 22.05 11.52 -13.78
CA GLN A 19 21.79 12.74 -14.53
C GLN A 19 22.78 13.87 -14.16
N GLN A 20 23.03 14.06 -12.86
CA GLN A 20 23.96 15.08 -12.36
C GLN A 20 25.39 14.85 -12.86
N GLU A 21 25.80 13.60 -13.00
CA GLU A 21 27.12 13.22 -13.53
C GLU A 21 27.18 13.14 -15.06
N GLY A 22 26.08 13.45 -15.75
CA GLY A 22 26.01 13.44 -17.22
C GLY A 22 26.04 12.04 -17.86
N VAL A 23 25.91 10.97 -17.05
CA VAL A 23 25.94 9.58 -17.51
C VAL A 23 24.62 9.18 -18.18
N LEU A 24 23.50 9.72 -17.69
CA LEU A 24 22.16 9.55 -18.27
C LEU A 24 21.56 10.92 -18.64
N VAL A 25 21.41 11.16 -19.94
CA VAL A 25 20.75 12.37 -20.45
C VAL A 25 19.25 12.07 -20.60
N VAL A 26 18.51 12.29 -19.52
CA VAL A 26 17.05 12.14 -19.49
C VAL A 26 16.45 13.46 -19.03
N THR A 27 15.44 13.96 -19.74
CA THR A 27 14.81 15.26 -19.44
C THR A 27 13.82 15.18 -18.29
N THR A 28 13.08 14.07 -18.17
CA THR A 28 12.04 13.86 -17.17
C THR A 28 12.01 12.42 -16.71
N LEU A 29 11.91 12.20 -15.40
CA LEU A 29 11.73 10.87 -14.84
C LEU A 29 10.26 10.42 -15.07
N PRO A 30 10.01 9.32 -15.82
CA PRO A 30 8.65 8.83 -16.03
C PRO A 30 8.11 8.20 -14.75
N GLU A 31 6.78 8.18 -14.61
CA GLU A 31 6.15 7.37 -13.57
C GLU A 31 6.47 5.89 -13.79
N PHE A 32 6.91 5.22 -12.72
CA PHE A 32 7.21 3.80 -12.73
C PHE A 32 6.76 3.16 -11.42
N ILE A 33 6.60 1.84 -11.48
CA ILE A 33 6.25 1.03 -10.32
C ILE A 33 7.31 -0.04 -10.15
N VAL A 34 7.60 -0.34 -8.88
CA VAL A 34 8.28 -1.57 -8.48
C VAL A 34 7.20 -2.60 -8.20
N GLU A 35 7.27 -3.78 -8.79
CA GLU A 35 6.23 -4.81 -8.69
C GLU A 35 6.83 -6.19 -8.51
N ARG A 36 6.00 -7.21 -8.26
CA ARG A 36 6.48 -8.59 -8.22
C ARG A 36 6.59 -9.10 -9.67
N PRO A 37 7.73 -9.72 -10.06
CA PRO A 37 7.83 -10.32 -11.38
C PRO A 37 6.85 -11.49 -11.52
N GLN A 38 6.41 -11.76 -12.75
CA GLN A 38 5.54 -12.91 -13.04
C GLN A 38 6.24 -14.24 -12.76
N ASN A 39 7.55 -14.32 -13.03
CA ASN A 39 8.37 -15.48 -12.74
C ASN A 39 9.12 -15.26 -11.41
N PRO A 40 8.88 -16.07 -10.35
CA PRO A 40 9.61 -15.96 -9.08
C PRO A 40 11.13 -16.15 -9.18
N GLU A 41 11.60 -16.88 -10.19
CA GLU A 41 13.04 -17.06 -10.46
C GLU A 41 13.73 -15.73 -10.83
N HIS A 42 12.94 -14.76 -11.29
CA HIS A 42 13.43 -13.43 -11.61
C HIS A 42 13.57 -12.53 -10.37
N GLY A 43 13.34 -13.03 -9.16
CA GLY A 43 13.50 -12.26 -7.92
C GLY A 43 12.18 -11.93 -7.25
N ASP A 44 12.24 -11.13 -6.19
CA ASP A 44 11.09 -10.78 -5.36
C ASP A 44 10.41 -9.48 -5.83
N TYR A 45 11.21 -8.56 -6.39
CA TYR A 45 10.73 -7.32 -6.99
C TYR A 45 11.41 -7.03 -8.33
N ALA A 46 10.72 -6.29 -9.19
CA ALA A 46 11.20 -5.88 -10.50
C ALA A 46 10.79 -4.42 -10.78
N SER A 47 11.63 -3.72 -11.55
CA SER A 47 11.36 -2.37 -12.04
C SER A 47 11.51 -2.31 -13.56
N SER A 48 10.48 -1.76 -14.22
CA SER A 48 10.48 -1.46 -15.65
C SER A 48 11.04 -0.08 -15.99
N LEU A 49 11.59 0.64 -15.00
CA LEU A 49 12.11 2.00 -15.18
C LEU A 49 13.07 2.16 -16.37
N PRO A 50 14.06 1.28 -16.59
CA PRO A 50 14.97 1.43 -17.73
C PRO A 50 14.26 1.35 -19.09
N LEU A 51 13.23 0.50 -19.21
CA LEU A 51 12.41 0.39 -20.43
C LEU A 51 11.63 1.67 -20.72
N LYS A 52 11.17 2.37 -19.68
CA LYS A 52 10.47 3.65 -19.83
C LYS A 52 11.44 4.77 -20.19
N LEU A 53 12.61 4.80 -19.56
CA LEU A 53 13.66 5.79 -19.85
C LEU A 53 14.22 5.66 -21.26
N ALA A 54 14.34 4.44 -21.78
CA ALA A 54 14.79 4.18 -23.15
C ALA A 54 13.86 4.75 -24.24
N ARG A 55 12.63 5.14 -23.91
CA ARG A 55 11.74 5.84 -24.87
C ARG A 55 12.15 7.30 -25.09
N THR A 56 12.86 7.87 -24.13
CA THR A 56 13.29 9.28 -24.14
C THR A 56 14.80 9.43 -24.24
N ALA A 57 15.56 8.42 -23.82
CA ALA A 57 16.99 8.33 -23.98
C ALA A 57 17.29 7.40 -25.16
N ASP A 58 18.09 7.85 -26.12
CA ASP A 58 18.55 7.04 -27.27
C ASP A 58 19.61 6.01 -26.83
N ILE A 59 19.27 5.23 -25.80
CA ILE A 59 20.12 4.25 -25.13
C ILE A 59 19.31 2.97 -24.94
N ALA A 60 19.92 1.82 -25.23
CA ALA A 60 19.27 0.52 -25.04
C ALA A 60 18.88 0.30 -23.57
N PRO A 61 17.68 -0.23 -23.27
CA PRO A 61 17.20 -0.38 -21.89
C PRO A 61 18.14 -1.16 -20.95
N PRO A 62 18.80 -2.27 -21.38
CA PRO A 62 19.76 -2.96 -20.51
C PRO A 62 20.96 -2.08 -20.13
N ALA A 63 21.44 -1.24 -21.04
CA ALA A 63 22.54 -0.31 -20.74
C ALA A 63 22.09 0.80 -19.77
N ILE A 64 20.83 1.26 -19.85
CA ILE A 64 20.26 2.16 -18.84
C ILE A 64 20.17 1.47 -17.49
N ALA A 65 19.76 0.20 -17.46
CA ALA A 65 19.63 -0.57 -16.23
C ALA A 65 20.97 -0.72 -15.50
N GLU A 66 22.04 -1.10 -16.21
CA GLU A 66 23.40 -1.20 -15.65
C GLU A 66 23.87 0.15 -15.10
N LYS A 67 23.70 1.24 -15.86
CA LYS A 67 24.01 2.59 -15.38
C LYS A 67 23.28 2.95 -14.09
N ILE A 68 21.99 2.62 -13.99
CA ILE A 68 21.22 2.86 -12.75
C ILE A 68 21.79 2.05 -11.58
N LEU A 69 22.19 0.79 -11.82
CA LEU A 69 22.76 -0.06 -10.77
C LEU A 69 24.08 0.51 -10.22
N GLU A 70 24.91 1.15 -11.05
CA GLU A 70 26.16 1.79 -10.62
C GLU A 70 25.93 2.95 -9.62
N PHE A 71 24.79 3.63 -9.72
CA PHE A 71 24.42 4.76 -8.85
C PHE A 71 23.47 4.38 -7.71
N LEU A 72 23.11 3.09 -7.58
CA LEU A 72 22.25 2.66 -6.47
C LEU A 72 23.01 2.74 -5.15
N PRO A 73 22.39 3.31 -4.09
CA PRO A 73 22.97 3.24 -2.76
C PRO A 73 22.99 1.78 -2.28
N PRO A 74 23.85 1.43 -1.30
CA PRO A 74 23.81 0.13 -0.65
C PRO A 74 22.42 -0.18 -0.08
N LEU A 75 21.87 -1.36 -0.40
CA LEU A 75 20.56 -1.83 0.06
C LEU A 75 20.75 -3.11 0.90
N PRO A 76 20.89 -3.02 2.23
CA PRO A 76 21.13 -4.18 3.11
C PRO A 76 20.05 -5.27 3.02
N GLU A 77 18.82 -4.87 2.70
CA GLU A 77 17.67 -5.74 2.44
C GLU A 77 17.76 -6.57 1.14
N VAL A 78 18.64 -6.22 0.19
CA VAL A 78 18.74 -6.84 -1.13
C VAL A 78 20.02 -7.67 -1.20
N SER A 79 19.87 -8.97 -1.42
CA SER A 79 21.01 -9.88 -1.60
C SER A 79 21.55 -9.88 -3.02
N ARG A 80 20.71 -9.60 -4.02
CA ARG A 80 21.11 -9.61 -5.43
C ARG A 80 20.28 -8.64 -6.26
N MET A 81 20.94 -7.95 -7.17
CA MET A 81 20.32 -7.15 -8.24
C MET A 81 20.76 -7.71 -9.58
N VAL A 82 19.82 -7.85 -10.54
CA VAL A 82 20.10 -8.42 -11.87
C VAL A 82 19.38 -7.64 -12.93
N VAL A 83 20.08 -7.28 -14.00
CA VAL A 83 19.46 -6.80 -15.23
C VAL A 83 18.96 -7.99 -16.04
N VAL A 84 17.66 -8.03 -16.30
CA VAL A 84 17.01 -9.10 -17.07
C VAL A 84 16.42 -8.53 -18.35
N ALA A 85 16.62 -9.21 -19.48
CA ALA A 85 16.04 -8.82 -20.75
C ALA A 85 14.50 -8.68 -20.64
N PRO A 86 13.88 -7.66 -21.25
CA PRO A 86 14.47 -6.67 -22.17
C PRO A 86 15.13 -5.44 -21.51
N GLY A 87 15.30 -5.40 -20.19
CA GLY A 87 15.86 -4.25 -19.45
C GLY A 87 15.18 -3.98 -18.12
N PHE A 88 14.67 -5.02 -17.45
CA PHE A 88 14.18 -4.92 -16.09
C PHE A 88 15.35 -4.91 -15.11
N ILE A 89 15.21 -4.16 -14.02
CA ILE A 89 16.07 -4.33 -12.85
C ILE A 89 15.30 -5.18 -11.85
N ASN A 90 15.83 -6.35 -11.55
CA ASN A 90 15.24 -7.28 -10.61
C ASN A 90 16.01 -7.32 -9.29
N PHE A 91 15.28 -7.48 -8.19
CA PHE A 91 15.79 -7.46 -6.83
C PHE A 91 15.42 -8.77 -6.15
N LYS A 92 16.42 -9.45 -5.59
CA LYS A 92 16.23 -10.55 -4.64
C LYS A 92 16.50 -10.03 -3.24
N LEU A 93 15.57 -10.25 -2.33
CA LEU A 93 15.72 -9.88 -0.92
C LEU A 93 16.72 -10.81 -0.22
N SER A 94 17.37 -10.27 0.80
CA SER A 94 18.24 -11.04 1.69
C SER A 94 17.39 -11.93 2.61
N SER A 95 17.72 -13.22 2.66
CA SER A 95 17.09 -14.17 3.58
C SER A 95 17.32 -13.78 5.05
N ASP A 96 18.50 -13.25 5.37
CA ASP A 96 18.83 -12.78 6.72
C ASP A 96 17.97 -11.58 7.10
N TRP A 97 17.79 -10.64 6.17
CA TRP A 97 16.93 -9.47 6.39
C TRP A 97 15.46 -9.88 6.54
N LEU A 98 14.98 -10.81 5.70
CA LEU A 98 13.62 -11.34 5.75
C LEU A 98 13.34 -12.05 7.07
N THR A 99 14.28 -12.86 7.55
CA THR A 99 14.12 -13.60 8.81
C THR A 99 14.01 -12.63 9.99
N LYS A 100 14.81 -11.56 10.00
CA LYS A 100 14.71 -10.49 11.01
C LYS A 100 13.37 -9.74 10.99
N GLN A 101 12.60 -9.80 9.90
CA GLN A 101 11.26 -9.21 9.91
C GLN A 101 10.31 -10.01 10.80
N VAL A 102 10.55 -11.30 11.01
CA VAL A 102 9.75 -12.11 11.95
C VAL A 102 9.92 -11.59 13.37
N ASP A 103 11.15 -11.26 13.78
CA ASP A 103 11.41 -10.67 15.10
C ASP A 103 10.67 -9.33 15.23
N ALA A 104 10.73 -8.47 14.20
CA ALA A 104 9.99 -7.20 14.20
C ALA A 104 8.46 -7.38 14.29
N VAL A 105 7.91 -8.44 13.67
CA VAL A 105 6.48 -8.78 13.78
C VAL A 105 6.14 -9.23 15.19
N LEU A 106 6.96 -10.10 15.78
CA LEU A 106 6.75 -10.62 17.13
C LEU A 106 6.88 -9.51 18.18
N ASP A 107 7.86 -8.62 18.03
CA ASP A 107 8.09 -7.47 18.92
C ASP A 107 6.92 -6.48 18.88
N ALA A 108 6.33 -6.26 17.70
CA ALA A 108 5.17 -5.39 17.54
C ALA A 108 3.85 -6.03 18.00
N GLY A 109 3.78 -7.37 18.05
CA GLY A 109 2.63 -8.12 18.55
C GLY A 109 1.34 -7.81 17.79
N ASP A 110 0.25 -7.61 18.54
CA ASP A 110 -1.08 -7.33 17.99
C ASP A 110 -1.14 -6.01 17.18
N PHE A 111 -0.16 -5.13 17.34
CA PHE A 111 -0.10 -3.81 16.71
C PHE A 111 0.83 -3.77 15.48
N TYR A 112 1.38 -4.91 15.02
CA TYR A 112 2.26 -4.94 13.86
C TYR A 112 1.66 -4.29 12.60
N GLY A 113 0.34 -4.45 12.42
CA GLY A 113 -0.40 -3.88 11.29
C GLY A 113 -0.76 -2.40 11.45
N ASP A 114 -0.56 -1.82 12.63
CA ASP A 114 -0.99 -0.46 12.92
C ASP A 114 -0.02 0.55 12.28
N ILE A 115 -0.59 1.61 11.72
CA ILE A 115 0.13 2.70 11.07
C ILE A 115 -0.44 4.04 11.53
N ASP A 116 0.37 5.09 11.58
CA ASP A 116 -0.12 6.43 11.90
C ASP A 116 -0.31 7.28 10.64
N MET A 117 -1.21 6.83 9.75
CA MET A 117 -1.60 7.60 8.56
C MET A 117 -2.65 8.68 8.91
N GLY A 118 -3.48 8.39 9.91
CA GLY A 118 -4.54 9.27 10.39
C GLY A 118 -4.01 10.49 11.13
N GLY A 119 -2.92 10.37 11.89
CA GLY A 119 -2.37 11.46 12.68
C GLY A 119 -3.36 12.01 13.70
N GLY A 120 -4.24 11.15 14.24
CA GLY A 120 -5.30 11.54 15.18
C GLY A 120 -6.48 12.29 14.56
N ARG A 121 -6.58 12.40 13.23
CA ARG A 121 -7.75 13.01 12.56
C ARG A 121 -9.03 12.26 12.92
N SER A 122 -10.07 13.01 13.28
CA SER A 122 -11.38 12.46 13.61
C SER A 122 -12.13 11.97 12.38
N VAL A 123 -12.74 10.79 12.47
CA VAL A 123 -13.65 10.24 11.46
C VAL A 123 -14.85 9.64 12.16
N GLN A 124 -16.05 10.02 11.72
CA GLN A 124 -17.29 9.40 12.17
C GLN A 124 -17.76 8.38 11.14
N ILE A 125 -18.14 7.19 11.61
CA ILE A 125 -18.64 6.11 10.78
C ILE A 125 -20.01 5.68 11.32
N GLU A 126 -21.05 6.03 10.58
CA GLU A 126 -22.41 5.58 10.86
C GLU A 126 -22.68 4.26 10.13
N PHE A 127 -23.22 3.26 10.83
CA PHE A 127 -23.60 1.99 10.20
C PHE A 127 -24.74 1.27 10.95
N VAL A 128 -25.39 0.34 10.23
CA VAL A 128 -26.65 -0.33 10.62
C VAL A 128 -27.86 0.59 10.56
N SER A 129 -27.94 1.61 11.42
CA SER A 129 -28.99 2.65 11.47
C SER A 129 -30.39 2.20 11.04
N VAL A 130 -30.87 1.09 11.59
CA VAL A 130 -32.17 0.54 11.21
C VAL A 130 -33.28 1.20 12.01
N ASN A 131 -34.44 1.38 11.37
CA ASN A 131 -35.64 1.82 12.05
C ASN A 131 -36.03 0.79 13.13
N PRO A 132 -36.42 1.23 14.35
CA PRO A 132 -36.72 0.35 15.48
C PRO A 132 -38.14 -0.25 15.39
N THR A 133 -38.55 -0.69 14.21
CA THR A 133 -39.93 -1.14 13.92
C THR A 133 -40.04 -2.63 13.62
N GLY A 134 -38.95 -3.39 13.85
CA GLY A 134 -38.92 -4.83 13.61
C GLY A 134 -37.58 -5.48 13.97
N PRO A 135 -37.50 -6.82 13.90
CA PRO A 135 -36.28 -7.56 14.23
C PRO A 135 -35.18 -7.34 13.18
N LEU A 136 -33.93 -7.51 13.61
CA LEU A 136 -32.79 -7.46 12.71
C LEU A 136 -32.73 -8.73 11.84
N HIS A 137 -32.32 -8.57 10.58
CA HIS A 137 -32.09 -9.67 9.65
C HIS A 137 -30.66 -9.64 9.07
N VAL A 138 -30.29 -10.67 8.31
CA VAL A 138 -28.95 -10.83 7.71
C VAL A 138 -28.47 -9.61 6.92
N GLY A 139 -29.37 -8.89 6.24
CA GLY A 139 -29.04 -7.64 5.56
C GLY A 139 -28.44 -6.56 6.49
N HIS A 140 -28.95 -6.42 7.71
CA HIS A 140 -28.41 -5.51 8.72
C HIS A 140 -27.06 -6.02 9.25
N GLY A 141 -26.94 -7.34 9.42
CA GLY A 141 -25.67 -7.98 9.79
C GLY A 141 -24.54 -7.67 8.80
N ARG A 142 -24.83 -7.65 7.49
CA ARG A 142 -23.85 -7.22 6.48
C ARG A 142 -23.37 -5.78 6.72
N GLY A 143 -24.31 -4.86 6.98
CA GLY A 143 -23.99 -3.46 7.31
C GLY A 143 -23.16 -3.34 8.58
N ALA A 144 -23.50 -4.13 9.61
CA ALA A 144 -22.75 -4.20 10.87
C ALA A 144 -21.30 -4.62 10.66
N VAL A 145 -21.07 -5.70 9.92
CA VAL A 145 -19.73 -6.22 9.65
C VAL A 145 -18.90 -5.24 8.83
N MET A 146 -19.47 -4.65 7.77
CA MET A 146 -18.74 -3.70 6.93
C MET A 146 -18.35 -2.43 7.70
N GLY A 147 -19.29 -1.83 8.44
CA GLY A 147 -19.03 -0.61 9.21
C GLY A 147 -18.03 -0.85 10.35
N SER A 148 -18.21 -1.94 11.10
CA SER A 148 -17.28 -2.33 12.17
C SER A 148 -15.87 -2.60 11.64
N THR A 149 -15.75 -3.32 10.53
CA THR A 149 -14.45 -3.61 9.90
C THR A 149 -13.76 -2.33 9.45
N LEU A 150 -14.49 -1.43 8.76
CA LEU A 150 -13.93 -0.15 8.32
C LEU A 150 -13.46 0.70 9.51
N ALA A 151 -14.26 0.74 10.59
CA ALA A 151 -13.92 1.46 11.80
C ALA A 151 -12.65 0.92 12.47
N ASN A 152 -12.49 -0.41 12.50
CA ASN A 152 -11.31 -1.05 13.07
C ASN A 152 -10.07 -0.79 12.20
N VAL A 153 -10.19 -0.88 10.87
CA VAL A 153 -9.09 -0.56 9.95
C VAL A 153 -8.65 0.90 10.07
N LEU A 154 -9.59 1.85 10.18
CA LEU A 154 -9.26 3.26 10.36
C LEU A 154 -8.66 3.54 11.74
N SER A 155 -9.11 2.85 12.79
CA SER A 155 -8.50 2.94 14.12
C SER A 155 -7.05 2.46 14.09
N ALA A 156 -6.80 1.29 13.48
CA ALA A 156 -5.45 0.75 13.26
C ALA A 156 -4.59 1.65 12.35
N ALA A 157 -5.21 2.44 11.49
CA ALA A 157 -4.54 3.45 10.66
C ALA A 157 -4.31 4.80 11.36
N GLY A 158 -4.56 4.90 12.68
CA GLY A 158 -4.25 6.08 13.49
C GLY A 158 -5.30 7.19 13.46
N TYR A 159 -6.53 6.90 13.02
CA TYR A 159 -7.65 7.85 13.07
C TYR A 159 -8.38 7.77 14.42
N ALA A 160 -8.90 8.91 14.88
CA ALA A 160 -9.81 8.96 16.02
C ALA A 160 -11.24 8.63 15.52
N VAL A 161 -11.60 7.34 15.58
CA VAL A 161 -12.86 6.85 15.00
C VAL A 161 -14.01 6.89 16.00
N GLU A 162 -15.05 7.65 15.66
CA GLU A 162 -16.36 7.61 16.30
C GLU A 162 -17.28 6.67 15.51
N ARG A 163 -17.98 5.78 16.21
CA ARG A 163 -18.89 4.78 15.61
C ARG A 163 -20.31 5.16 16.00
N GLU A 164 -21.14 5.49 15.01
CA GLU A 164 -22.49 5.96 15.24
C GLU A 164 -23.54 4.94 14.79
N TYR A 165 -24.64 4.92 15.54
CA TYR A 165 -25.87 4.21 15.20
C TYR A 165 -27.01 5.21 15.27
N TYR A 166 -27.55 5.59 14.12
CA TYR A 166 -28.69 6.49 14.10
C TYR A 166 -29.98 5.71 14.36
N ILE A 167 -30.71 6.12 15.39
CA ILE A 167 -32.05 5.61 15.69
C ILE A 167 -33.05 6.62 15.15
N ASN A 168 -33.80 6.22 14.11
CA ASN A 168 -34.93 7.02 13.66
C ASN A 168 -36.18 6.66 14.47
N ASP A 169 -36.43 7.41 15.53
CA ASP A 169 -37.59 7.28 16.41
C ASP A 169 -38.74 8.20 16.02
N ALA A 170 -38.80 8.62 14.75
CA ALA A 170 -39.88 9.46 14.24
C ALA A 170 -40.37 9.00 12.86
N GLY A 171 -41.63 9.33 12.56
CA GLY A 171 -42.24 9.17 11.26
C GLY A 171 -43.18 7.98 11.12
N SER A 172 -43.71 7.82 9.91
CA SER A 172 -44.88 6.97 9.63
C SER A 172 -44.69 5.49 9.97
N GLN A 173 -43.45 4.97 9.89
CA GLN A 173 -43.16 3.58 10.26
C GLN A 173 -43.27 3.37 11.76
N LEU A 174 -42.76 4.30 12.58
CA LEU A 174 -42.90 4.21 14.03
C LEU A 174 -44.35 4.44 14.46
N ASP A 175 -45.04 5.40 13.83
CA ASP A 175 -46.47 5.62 14.09
C ASP A 175 -47.30 4.37 13.77
N ALA A 176 -46.99 3.69 12.66
CA ALA A 176 -47.65 2.44 12.28
C ALA A 176 -47.35 1.32 13.26
N PHE A 177 -46.09 1.19 13.71
CA PHE A 177 -45.70 0.23 14.73
C PHE A 177 -46.43 0.50 16.05
N ASN A 178 -46.47 1.75 16.52
CA ASN A 178 -47.19 2.15 17.74
C ASN A 178 -48.69 1.80 17.68
N ARG A 179 -49.35 2.05 16.53
CA ARG A 179 -50.76 1.66 16.32
C ARG A 179 -51.00 0.15 16.24
N SER A 180 -49.97 -0.68 16.10
CA SER A 180 -50.10 -2.14 16.09
C SER A 180 -50.01 -2.78 17.48
N LEU A 181 -49.57 -2.02 18.49
CA LEU A 181 -49.40 -2.48 19.87
C LEU A 181 -50.66 -2.27 20.73
N TYR A 182 -51.58 -1.40 20.29
CA TYR A 182 -52.83 -1.03 20.96
C TYR A 182 -54.01 -1.19 19.98
#